data_AF-A0A256ZZI4-F1
#
_entry.id   AF-A0A256ZZI4-F1
#
_cell.length_a   1.000
_cell.length_b   1.000
_cell.length_c   1.000
_cell.angle_alpha   90.00
_cell.angle_beta   90.00
_cell.angle_gamma   90.00
#
_symmetry.space_group_name_H-M   'P 1'
#
loop_
_entity.id
_entity.type
_entity.pdbx_description
1 polymer ?
#
loop_
_entity_poly.entity_id
_entity_poly.type
_entity_poly.pdbx_seq_one_letter_code
_entity_poly.pdbx_strand_id
1 'polypeptide(L)'
;MDEKLKIKFIPYEVLKNKRTRDLISDLKKNTIIIVDAKLMPREEARLIRAAMKKISSKFSGIELNSLELSEIKKDKTWSDVIKEKIIEIILGKKRGMTIIGPADIIKKIEKDPTDLLLFMK
;
A
#
# COMPACT_ATOMS: atom_id res chain seq x y z
N MET A 1 -28.13 -4.63 -1.72
CA MET A 1 -27.31 -4.35 -0.52
C MET A 1 -26.00 -3.79 -1.02
N ASP A 2 -25.76 -2.50 -0.80
CA ASP A 2 -24.48 -1.89 -1.14
C ASP A 2 -23.37 -2.55 -0.32
N GLU A 3 -22.37 -3.13 -0.99
CA GLU A 3 -21.23 -3.75 -0.32
C GLU A 3 -20.44 -2.66 0.43
N LYS A 4 -20.46 -2.72 1.76
CA LYS A 4 -19.72 -1.78 2.63
C LYS A 4 -18.22 -1.83 2.32
N LEU A 5 -17.66 -0.67 1.94
CA LEU A 5 -16.21 -0.47 1.85
C LEU A 5 -15.58 -0.64 3.24
N LYS A 6 -14.46 -1.37 3.29
CA LYS A 6 -13.70 -1.59 4.52
C LYS A 6 -12.31 -1.01 4.39
N ILE A 7 -11.81 -0.40 5.46
CA ILE A 7 -10.42 0.01 5.57
C ILE A 7 -9.77 -0.88 6.61
N LYS A 8 -8.64 -1.50 6.26
CA LYS A 8 -7.91 -2.44 7.11
C LYS A 8 -6.46 -2.00 7.24
N PHE A 9 -6.04 -1.66 8.45
CA PHE A 9 -4.64 -1.44 8.76
C PHE A 9 -3.93 -2.78 9.03
N ILE A 10 -2.74 -2.96 8.47
CA ILE A 10 -1.90 -4.15 8.65
C ILE A 10 -0.45 -3.69 8.88
N PRO A 11 0.14 -3.98 10.06
CA PRO A 11 1.57 -3.77 10.27
C PRO A 11 2.43 -4.56 9.26
N TYR A 12 3.51 -3.98 8.78
CA TYR A 12 4.40 -4.54 7.77
C TYR A 12 4.93 -5.92 8.17
N GLU A 13 5.23 -6.13 9.44
CA GLU A 13 5.73 -7.40 9.99
C GLU A 13 4.68 -8.50 9.85
N VAL A 14 3.40 -8.16 10.02
CA VAL A 14 2.28 -9.06 9.78
C VAL A 14 2.16 -9.34 8.28
N LEU A 15 2.24 -8.31 7.43
CA LEU A 15 2.16 -8.46 5.98
C LEU A 15 3.27 -9.37 5.43
N LYS A 16 4.52 -9.19 5.90
CA LYS A 16 5.70 -9.95 5.48
C LYS A 16 5.53 -11.45 5.70
N ASN A 17 4.87 -11.82 6.79
CA ASN A 17 4.60 -13.22 7.17
C ASN A 17 3.27 -13.75 6.63
N LYS A 18 2.36 -12.87 6.18
CA LYS A 18 1.05 -13.26 5.67
C LYS A 18 1.17 -13.81 4.25
N ARG A 19 0.41 -14.87 3.95
CA ARG A 19 0.37 -15.43 2.60
C ARG A 19 -0.29 -14.45 1.66
N THR A 20 0.30 -14.25 0.49
CA THR A 20 -0.21 -13.33 -0.54
C THR A 20 -1.66 -13.63 -0.93
N ARG A 21 -2.06 -14.90 -0.96
CA ARG A 21 -3.44 -15.31 -1.26
C ARG A 21 -4.46 -14.76 -0.26
N ASP A 22 -4.10 -14.72 1.02
CA ASP A 22 -4.98 -14.26 2.09
C ASP A 22 -5.18 -12.74 2.01
N LEU A 23 -4.15 -12.01 1.58
CA LEU A 23 -4.25 -10.57 1.27
C LEU A 23 -5.16 -10.32 0.06
N ILE A 24 -5.00 -11.07 -1.04
CA ILE A 24 -5.87 -10.92 -2.22
C ILE A 24 -7.33 -11.24 -1.89
N SER A 25 -7.60 -12.21 -1.00
CA SER A 25 -8.98 -12.52 -0.58
C SER A 25 -9.63 -11.42 0.25
N ASP A 26 -8.85 -10.68 1.04
CA ASP A 26 -9.33 -9.49 1.75
C ASP A 26 -9.68 -8.39 0.73
N LEU A 27 -8.77 -8.11 -0.21
CA LEU A 27 -8.92 -7.05 -1.23
C LEU A 27 -10.15 -7.26 -2.14
N LYS A 28 -10.48 -8.51 -2.48
CA LYS A 28 -11.67 -8.84 -3.28
C LYS A 28 -13.02 -8.45 -2.66
N LYS A 29 -13.06 -8.10 -1.38
CA LYS A 29 -14.30 -7.80 -0.63
C LYS A 29 -14.45 -6.30 -0.37
N ASN A 30 -14.22 -5.45 -1.38
CA ASN A 30 -14.17 -3.99 -1.27
C ASN A 30 -13.39 -3.53 -0.03
N THR A 31 -12.17 -4.03 0.13
CA THR A 31 -11.30 -3.68 1.26
C THR A 31 -10.09 -2.92 0.76
N ILE A 32 -9.85 -1.75 1.34
CA ILE A 32 -8.58 -1.01 1.22
C ILE A 32 -7.69 -1.45 2.37
N ILE A 33 -6.47 -1.86 2.07
CA ILE A 33 -5.45 -2.23 3.04
C ILE A 33 -4.43 -1.10 3.13
N ILE A 34 -4.11 -0.69 4.36
CA ILE A 34 -3.07 0.28 4.68
C ILE A 34 -1.94 -0.44 5.42
N VAL A 35 -0.71 -0.23 4.99
CA VAL A 35 0.50 -0.82 5.57
C VAL A 35 1.43 0.28 6.07
N ASP A 36 1.96 0.14 7.28
CA ASP A 36 2.87 1.10 7.95
C ASP A 36 4.33 1.03 7.46
N ALA A 37 4.51 0.78 6.16
CA ALA A 37 5.80 0.83 5.50
C ALA A 37 5.61 1.09 4.01
N LYS A 38 6.63 1.67 3.37
CA LYS A 38 6.73 1.64 1.90
C LYS A 38 7.16 0.22 1.49
N LEU A 39 6.32 -0.44 0.70
CA LEU A 39 6.68 -1.75 0.16
C LEU A 39 7.88 -1.65 -0.79
N MET A 40 8.73 -2.66 -0.75
CA MET A 40 9.82 -2.79 -1.71
C MET A 40 9.25 -3.10 -3.10
N PRO A 41 9.87 -2.65 -4.20
CA PRO A 41 9.37 -2.91 -5.56
C PRO A 41 9.10 -4.40 -5.85
N ARG A 42 9.92 -5.29 -5.28
CA ARG A 42 9.74 -6.76 -5.39
C ARG A 42 8.47 -7.26 -4.69
N GLU A 43 8.08 -6.64 -3.58
CA GLU A 43 6.90 -6.99 -2.80
C GLU A 43 5.63 -6.52 -3.51
N GLU A 44 5.64 -5.28 -4.01
CA GLU A 44 4.57 -4.72 -4.83
C GLU A 44 4.35 -5.59 -6.08
N ALA A 45 5.42 -5.87 -6.84
CA ALA A 45 5.36 -6.72 -8.03
C ALA A 45 4.85 -8.14 -7.71
N ARG A 46 5.17 -8.69 -6.53
CA ARG A 46 4.65 -9.99 -6.09
C ARG A 46 3.14 -9.92 -5.84
N LEU A 47 2.66 -8.87 -5.18
CA LEU A 47 1.24 -8.65 -4.92
C LEU A 47 0.45 -8.43 -6.21
N ILE A 48 0.93 -7.56 -7.09
CA ILE A 48 0.31 -7.28 -8.40
C ILE A 48 0.22 -8.58 -9.22
N ARG A 49 1.32 -9.32 -9.37
CA ARG A 49 1.31 -10.59 -10.11
C ARG A 49 0.34 -11.61 -9.52
N ALA A 50 0.25 -11.70 -8.20
CA ALA A 50 -0.70 -12.59 -7.55
C ALA A 50 -2.16 -12.16 -7.77
N ALA A 51 -2.43 -10.85 -7.76
CA ALA A 51 -3.74 -10.29 -8.07
C ALA A 51 -4.15 -10.52 -9.52
N MET A 52 -3.22 -10.33 -10.48
CA MET A 52 -3.47 -10.54 -11.91
C MET A 52 -3.95 -11.97 -12.20
N LYS A 53 -3.34 -12.97 -11.53
CA LYS A 53 -3.77 -14.38 -11.61
C LYS A 53 -5.18 -14.64 -11.06
N LYS A 54 -5.80 -13.66 -10.41
CA LYS A 54 -7.10 -13.75 -9.76
C LYS A 54 -8.13 -12.80 -10.36
N ILE A 55 -7.78 -12.09 -11.44
CA ILE A 55 -8.68 -11.23 -12.22
C ILE A 55 -9.86 -12.06 -12.72
N SER A 56 -11.04 -11.47 -12.68
CA SER A 56 -12.29 -12.04 -13.16
C SER A 56 -13.27 -10.91 -13.49
N SER A 57 -14.44 -11.22 -14.03
CA SER A 57 -15.51 -10.23 -14.26
C SER A 57 -15.92 -9.44 -13.01
N LYS A 58 -15.67 -9.99 -11.81
CA LYS A 58 -15.98 -9.36 -10.51
C LYS A 58 -14.77 -8.75 -9.79
N PHE A 59 -13.57 -8.84 -10.38
CA PHE A 59 -12.34 -8.33 -9.76
C PHE A 59 -11.37 -7.87 -10.82
N SER A 60 -11.20 -6.55 -10.92
CA SER A 60 -10.37 -5.87 -11.93
C SER A 60 -8.87 -5.93 -11.62
N GLY A 61 -8.49 -6.37 -10.41
CA GLY A 61 -7.11 -6.38 -9.95
C GLY A 61 -6.92 -5.47 -8.74
N ILE A 62 -5.66 -5.12 -8.46
CA ILE A 62 -5.30 -4.23 -7.35
C ILE A 62 -4.46 -3.08 -7.88
N GLU A 63 -4.52 -1.95 -7.19
CA GLU A 63 -3.55 -0.88 -7.32
C GLU A 63 -2.85 -0.66 -5.98
N LEU A 64 -1.60 -0.19 -6.06
CA LEU A 64 -0.80 0.17 -4.91
C LEU A 64 -0.34 1.61 -5.06
N ASN A 65 -0.34 2.34 -3.95
CA ASN A 65 0.28 3.65 -3.88
C ASN A 65 1.06 3.75 -2.57
N SER A 66 2.30 4.23 -2.66
CA SER A 66 3.24 4.24 -1.55
C SER A 66 3.69 5.67 -1.30
N LEU A 67 3.47 6.16 -0.08
CA LEU A 67 4.00 7.43 0.41
C LEU A 67 5.32 7.17 1.11
N GLU A 68 6.38 7.85 0.67
CA GLU A 68 7.66 7.82 1.36
C GLU A 68 7.77 9.03 2.28
N LEU A 69 7.89 8.80 3.60
CA LEU A 69 8.02 9.90 4.57
C LEU A 69 9.28 10.74 4.31
N SER A 70 10.26 10.15 3.65
CA SER A 70 11.49 10.78 3.24
C SER A 70 11.22 11.89 2.20
N GLU A 71 10.29 11.70 1.27
CA GLU A 71 9.98 12.63 0.17
C GLU A 71 9.21 13.88 0.63
N ILE A 72 8.74 13.92 1.88
CA ILE A 72 8.06 15.09 2.46
C ILE A 72 9.02 16.27 2.65
N LYS A 73 10.32 16.00 2.84
CA LYS A 73 11.35 17.06 2.94
C LYS A 73 11.86 17.43 1.55
N LYS A 74 11.52 18.64 1.08
CA LYS A 74 11.95 19.17 -0.23
C LYS A 74 13.46 19.43 -0.31
N ASP A 75 14.09 19.82 0.81
CA ASP A 75 15.52 20.14 0.88
C ASP A 75 16.30 19.06 1.64
N LYS A 76 16.48 17.89 1.03
CA LYS A 76 17.29 16.83 1.64
C LYS A 76 18.78 17.15 1.55
N THR A 77 19.47 17.14 2.69
CA THR A 77 20.93 17.13 2.71
C THR A 77 21.46 15.71 2.53
N TRP A 78 22.72 15.58 2.12
CA TRP A 78 23.42 14.28 2.07
C TRP A 78 23.39 13.55 3.43
N SER A 79 23.42 14.31 4.53
CA SER A 79 23.34 13.74 5.88
C SER A 79 21.97 13.10 6.20
N ASP A 80 20.88 13.64 5.64
CA ASP A 80 19.53 13.10 5.83
C ASP A 80 19.40 11.74 5.14
N VAL A 81 19.94 11.61 3.92
CA VAL A 81 19.92 10.35 3.16
C VAL A 81 20.66 9.24 3.90
N ILE A 82 21.81 9.55 4.53
CA ILE A 82 22.58 8.56 5.30
C ILE A 82 21.81 8.14 6.55
N LYS A 83 21.23 9.11 7.30
CA LYS A 83 20.41 8.82 8.48
C LYS A 83 19.21 7.96 8.13
N GLU A 84 18.53 8.25 7.03
CA GLU A 84 17.40 7.44 6.54
C GLU A 84 17.81 6.00 6.29
N LYS A 85 18.93 5.76 5.58
CA LYS A 85 19.43 4.39 5.35
C LYS A 85 19.76 3.64 6.64
N ILE A 86 20.38 4.31 7.61
CA ILE A 86 20.67 3.69 8.92
C ILE A 86 19.38 3.28 9.62
N ILE A 87 18.37 4.18 9.63
CA ILE A 87 17.07 3.89 10.23
C ILE A 87 16.37 2.73 9.52
N GLU A 88 16.39 2.69 8.18
CA GLU A 88 15.80 1.58 7.41
C GLU A 88 16.47 0.23 7.71
N ILE A 89 17.79 0.22 7.91
CA ILE A 89 18.53 -0.99 8.29
C ILE A 89 18.08 -1.47 9.68
N ILE A 90 17.97 -0.55 10.65
CA ILE A 90 17.56 -0.88 12.02
C ILE A 90 16.11 -1.37 12.08
N LEU A 91 15.20 -0.67 11.39
CA LEU A 91 13.78 -1.04 11.35
C LEU A 91 13.49 -2.25 10.46
N GLY A 92 14.40 -2.60 9.55
CA GLY A 92 14.22 -3.67 8.58
C GLY A 92 13.09 -3.42 7.56
N LYS A 93 12.61 -2.18 7.45
CA LYS A 93 11.55 -1.73 6.54
C LYS A 93 11.75 -0.27 6.14
N LYS A 94 11.22 0.10 4.97
CA LYS A 94 11.24 1.49 4.51
C LYS A 94 10.20 2.33 5.23
N ARG A 95 10.59 3.52 5.67
CA ARG A 95 9.68 4.47 6.33
C ARG A 95 8.68 5.01 5.31
N GLY A 96 7.41 4.86 5.62
CA GLY A 96 6.35 5.23 4.68
C GLY A 96 5.05 4.55 5.01
N MET A 97 4.11 4.68 4.09
CA MET A 97 2.83 4.00 4.14
C MET A 97 2.49 3.50 2.74
N THR A 98 1.99 2.28 2.61
CA THR A 98 1.48 1.74 1.35
C THR A 98 0.00 1.46 1.46
N ILE A 99 -0.76 1.91 0.48
CA ILE A 99 -2.19 1.70 0.35
C ILE A 99 -2.41 0.75 -0.81
N ILE A 100 -3.27 -0.25 -0.58
CA ILE A 100 -3.56 -1.31 -1.53
C ILE A 100 -5.07 -1.45 -1.60
N GLY A 101 -5.64 -1.43 -2.80
CA GLY A 101 -7.09 -1.61 -2.95
C GLY A 101 -7.47 -2.13 -4.32
N PRO A 102 -8.75 -2.47 -4.52
CA PRO A 102 -9.31 -2.78 -5.83
C PRO A 102 -9.11 -1.62 -6.80
N ALA A 103 -8.70 -1.92 -8.04
CA ALA A 103 -8.35 -0.90 -9.03
C ALA A 103 -9.52 0.04 -9.37
N ASP A 104 -10.76 -0.46 -9.32
CA ASP A 104 -12.00 0.29 -9.53
C ASP A 104 -12.33 1.27 -8.39
N ILE A 105 -11.79 1.04 -7.20
CA ILE A 105 -11.94 1.91 -6.03
C ILE A 105 -10.78 2.92 -5.98
N ILE A 106 -9.54 2.46 -6.13
CA ILE A 106 -8.34 3.31 -6.02
C ILE A 106 -8.29 4.37 -7.13
N LYS A 107 -8.79 4.08 -8.34
CA LYS A 107 -8.88 5.07 -9.44
C LYS A 107 -9.77 6.27 -9.13
N LYS A 108 -10.63 6.19 -8.10
CA LYS A 108 -11.53 7.28 -7.67
C LYS A 108 -10.96 8.12 -6.52
N ILE A 109 -9.78 7.77 -6.00
CA ILE A 109 -9.12 8.50 -4.91
C ILE A 109 -8.33 9.67 -5.50
N GLU A 110 -8.71 10.90 -5.12
CA GLU A 110 -7.96 12.13 -5.42
C GLU A 110 -6.74 12.22 -4.49
N LYS A 111 -5.58 12.62 -5.04
CA LYS A 111 -4.27 12.45 -4.39
C LYS A 111 -3.67 13.82 -4.05
N ASP A 112 -3.57 14.14 -2.76
CA ASP A 112 -2.77 15.26 -2.26
C ASP A 112 -1.56 14.69 -1.45
N PRO A 113 -0.32 15.15 -1.66
CA PRO A 113 0.84 14.74 -0.85
C PRO A 113 0.72 15.03 0.66
N THR A 114 -0.19 15.89 1.12
CA THR A 114 -0.39 16.13 2.57
C THR A 114 -1.46 15.25 3.20
N ASP A 115 -2.46 14.83 2.43
CA ASP A 115 -3.66 14.17 2.95
C ASP A 115 -4.10 13.00 2.07
N LEU A 116 -4.49 11.89 2.72
CA LEU A 116 -5.17 10.80 2.03
C LEU A 116 -6.68 10.94 2.17
N LEU A 117 -7.34 11.47 1.14
CA LEU A 117 -8.79 11.68 1.12
C LEU A 117 -9.50 10.57 0.34
N LEU A 118 -10.30 9.76 1.04
CA LEU A 118 -11.14 8.73 0.43
C LEU A 118 -12.56 9.27 0.24
N PHE A 119 -12.92 9.65 -0.98
CA PHE A 119 -14.28 10.06 -1.31
C PHE A 119 -15.17 8.83 -1.48
N MET A 120 -16.09 8.64 -0.53
CA MET A 120 -17.17 7.66 -0.62
C MET A 120 -18.44 8.39 -1.05
N LYS A 121 -19.10 7.92 -2.10
CA LYS A 121 -20.46 8.37 -2.46
C LYS A 121 -21.48 7.42 -1.85
#